data_AF-A0A2I0W5K9-F1
#
_entry.id   AF-A0A2I0W5K9-F1
#
_cell.length_a   1.000
_cell.length_b   1.000
_cell.length_c   1.000
_cell.angle_alpha   90.00
_cell.angle_beta   90.00
_cell.angle_gamma   90.00
#
_symmetry.space_group_name_H-M   'P 1'
#
loop_
_entity.id
_entity.type
_entity.pdbx_description
1 polymer ?
#
loop_
_entity_poly.entity_id
_entity_poly.type
_entity_poly.pdbx_seq_one_letter_code
_entity_poly.pdbx_strand_id
1 'polypeptide(L)'
;MGTLRCRNESAIEGAQAVSLTEWQRWGTSSPVPAMVNQVIDDLRVLTRDADTRMCFGGLGGKPQGNFRIQEDIRHREVYQSLTESEEKLQFFAARQIACRLLGSRGYLCQKCWIAMEDCMCSMLVPCIPCMKIRFWVYMHPKDFLRQNNTGKLLWQLFGVQAASLCLFGIHEHEEIMWDAFRAAGRRLVWFLYPNQNTSPKSVKDIFFNSSLTDPEGEKMDQKKLNFVLIDGTWSNSAAMYRRLKERWAATWGEKDPPCISLSSTGASVMHKLRPQPGWDRTCTAAAAGGLLSELHHHPVLQSHGLDKHAENVENALDVLLKSLTARRLRMGRSINRKERHNNCI
;
A
#
# COMPACT_ATOMS: atom_id res chain seq x y z
N MET A 1 -28.19 -20.23 4.54
CA MET A 1 -28.08 -19.17 5.56
C MET A 1 -26.85 -19.44 6.40
N GLY A 2 -25.73 -18.79 6.12
CA GLY A 2 -24.52 -18.91 6.93
C GLY A 2 -24.48 -17.75 7.91
N THR A 3 -24.65 -18.03 9.20
CA THR A 3 -24.41 -17.09 10.29
C THR A 3 -23.01 -16.47 10.09
N LEU A 4 -22.93 -15.14 9.95
CA LEU A 4 -21.68 -14.39 10.06
C LEU A 4 -21.21 -14.52 11.52
N ARG A 5 -20.61 -15.65 11.88
CA ARG A 5 -19.92 -15.81 13.17
C ARG A 5 -18.89 -14.69 13.30
N CYS A 6 -18.84 -14.06 14.48
CA CYS A 6 -17.73 -13.21 14.88
C CYS A 6 -16.46 -14.03 14.65
N ARG A 7 -15.58 -13.57 13.75
CA ARG A 7 -14.47 -14.42 13.27
C ARG A 7 -13.39 -14.63 14.33
N ASN A 8 -13.43 -13.84 15.40
CA ASN A 8 -12.58 -13.95 16.58
C ASN A 8 -13.47 -14.05 17.86
N GLU A 9 -14.22 -15.15 18.01
CA GLU A 9 -14.91 -15.52 19.26
C GLU A 9 -13.96 -16.09 20.32
N SER A 10 -12.71 -16.42 19.97
CA SER A 10 -11.63 -16.65 20.94
C SER A 10 -11.16 -15.31 21.51
N ALA A 11 -11.23 -15.20 22.82
CA ALA A 11 -10.94 -14.04 23.65
C ALA A 11 -9.93 -13.06 23.03
N ILE A 12 -10.37 -11.83 22.71
CA ILE A 12 -9.50 -10.66 22.85
C ILE A 12 -9.58 -10.25 24.33
N GLU A 13 -9.31 -11.18 25.23
CA GLU A 13 -8.99 -10.82 26.62
C GLU A 13 -7.56 -10.29 26.55
N GLY A 14 -7.44 -8.96 26.57
CA GLY A 14 -6.14 -8.28 26.56
C GLY A 14 -5.47 -8.21 25.19
N ALA A 15 -6.08 -7.54 24.20
CA ALA A 15 -5.29 -7.06 23.05
C ALA A 15 -4.12 -6.21 23.58
N GLN A 16 -2.91 -6.77 23.64
CA GLN A 16 -1.71 -6.04 24.06
C GLN A 16 -1.33 -4.98 23.03
N ALA A 17 -0.59 -3.94 23.46
CA ALA A 17 0.04 -2.93 22.59
C ALA A 17 0.65 -3.58 21.36
N VAL A 18 0.57 -2.91 20.20
CA VAL A 18 1.27 -3.41 19.01
C VAL A 18 2.75 -3.26 19.27
N SER A 19 3.45 -4.37 19.49
CA SER A 19 4.90 -4.35 19.64
C SER A 19 5.56 -3.92 18.34
N LEU A 20 6.75 -3.33 18.42
CA LEU A 20 7.55 -2.97 17.24
C LEU A 20 7.78 -4.20 16.34
N THR A 21 8.07 -5.35 16.93
CA THR A 21 8.28 -6.60 16.20
C THR A 21 7.02 -7.05 15.47
N GLU A 22 5.85 -6.94 16.10
CA GLU A 22 4.58 -7.25 15.43
C GLU A 22 4.34 -6.29 14.26
N TRP A 23 4.51 -4.99 14.48
CA TRP A 23 4.33 -3.95 13.48
C TRP A 23 5.19 -4.20 12.24
N GLN A 24 6.50 -4.41 12.45
CA GLN A 24 7.44 -4.60 11.36
C GLN A 24 7.17 -5.90 10.57
N ARG A 25 6.67 -6.95 11.23
CA ARG A 25 6.25 -8.19 10.56
C ARG A 25 5.12 -7.99 9.55
N TRP A 26 4.34 -6.92 9.65
CA TRP A 26 3.31 -6.57 8.66
C TRP A 26 3.86 -5.98 7.36
N GLY A 27 5.18 -5.83 7.21
CA GLY A 27 5.83 -5.39 5.96
C GLY A 27 6.35 -3.96 5.98
N THR A 28 6.75 -3.47 7.16
CA THR A 28 7.34 -2.14 7.33
C THR A 28 8.63 -2.22 8.15
N SER A 29 9.50 -1.22 8.01
CA SER A 29 10.69 -1.03 8.84
C SER A 29 10.56 0.16 9.79
N SER A 30 9.44 0.89 9.75
CA SER A 30 9.19 2.06 10.58
C SER A 30 8.97 1.71 12.06
N PRO A 31 9.10 2.68 12.97
CA PRO A 31 8.51 2.58 14.30
C PRO A 31 6.98 2.46 14.21
N VAL A 32 6.36 2.02 15.31
CA VAL A 32 4.89 2.01 15.40
C VAL A 32 4.40 3.46 15.48
N PRO A 33 3.51 3.92 14.59
CA PRO A 33 3.03 5.31 14.62
C PRO A 33 2.33 5.62 15.95
N ALA A 34 2.65 6.78 16.54
CA ALA A 34 2.18 7.15 17.86
C ALA A 34 0.66 7.23 17.91
N MET A 35 0.05 7.86 16.90
CA MET A 35 -1.41 8.00 16.81
C MET A 35 -2.12 6.65 16.59
N VAL A 36 -1.48 5.69 15.91
CA VAL A 36 -2.03 4.34 15.77
C VAL A 36 -2.09 3.65 17.14
N ASN A 37 -1.04 3.76 17.96
CA ASN A 37 -1.05 3.22 19.32
C ASN A 37 -2.10 3.91 20.19
N GLN A 38 -2.20 5.24 20.13
CA GLN A 38 -3.22 5.99 20.87
C GLN A 38 -4.63 5.49 20.55
N VAL A 39 -4.97 5.36 19.26
CA VAL A 39 -6.30 4.86 18.86
C VAL A 39 -6.53 3.42 19.32
N ILE A 40 -5.49 2.57 19.31
CA ILE A 40 -5.59 1.21 19.85
C ILE A 40 -5.88 1.22 21.34
N ASP A 41 -5.23 2.10 22.11
CA ASP A 41 -5.47 2.24 23.55
C ASP A 41 -6.87 2.79 23.83
N ASP A 42 -7.35 3.77 23.06
CA ASP A 42 -8.72 4.30 23.15
C ASP A 42 -9.77 3.21 22.90
N LEU A 43 -9.55 2.34 21.90
CA LEU A 43 -10.44 1.20 21.63
C LEU A 43 -10.50 0.22 22.81
N ARG A 44 -9.39 0.04 23.54
CA ARG A 44 -9.35 -0.81 24.74
C ARG A 44 -10.09 -0.18 25.91
N VAL A 45 -9.90 1.11 26.13
CA VAL A 45 -10.65 1.86 27.15
C VAL A 45 -12.14 1.70 26.87
N LEU A 46 -12.58 1.90 25.63
CA LEU A 46 -13.97 1.71 25.24
C LEU A 46 -14.51 0.29 25.53
N THR A 47 -13.68 -0.74 25.34
CA THR A 47 -14.04 -2.14 25.64
C THR A 47 -14.28 -2.36 27.13
N ARG A 48 -13.46 -1.72 27.99
CA ARG A 48 -13.58 -1.81 29.45
C ARG A 48 -14.78 -1.02 29.97
N ASP A 49 -14.97 0.20 29.47
CA ASP A 49 -16.00 1.11 29.95
C ASP A 49 -17.42 0.66 29.57
N ALA A 50 -17.55 0.04 28.40
CA ALA A 50 -18.85 -0.38 27.89
C ALA A 50 -19.23 -1.84 28.23
N ASP A 51 -18.34 -2.59 28.89
CA ASP A 51 -18.44 -4.06 29.06
C ASP A 51 -18.78 -4.79 27.74
N THR A 52 -18.38 -4.19 26.61
CA THR A 52 -18.63 -4.72 25.26
C THR A 52 -17.35 -5.28 24.71
N ARG A 53 -17.32 -6.60 24.51
CA ARG A 53 -16.19 -7.27 23.89
C ARG A 53 -15.96 -6.75 22.46
N MET A 54 -14.71 -6.41 22.13
CA MET A 54 -14.34 -6.12 20.74
C MET A 54 -14.65 -7.33 19.86
N CYS A 55 -15.50 -7.15 18.85
CA CYS A 55 -15.66 -8.12 17.77
C CYS A 55 -15.31 -7.48 16.44
N PHE A 56 -14.49 -8.19 15.66
CA PHE A 56 -14.15 -7.85 14.28
C PHE A 56 -14.71 -8.90 13.33
N GLY A 57 -15.11 -8.46 12.13
CA GLY A 57 -15.72 -9.34 11.15
C GLY A 57 -15.99 -8.67 9.80
N GLY A 58 -16.75 -9.39 8.96
CA GLY A 58 -17.16 -8.92 7.64
C GLY A 58 -16.01 -8.74 6.64
N LEU A 59 -16.30 -8.06 5.53
CA LEU A 59 -15.30 -7.69 4.51
C LEU A 59 -14.38 -6.59 5.06
N GLY A 60 -13.12 -6.94 5.30
CA GLY A 60 -12.07 -5.99 5.69
C GLY A 60 -11.76 -5.91 7.18
N GLY A 61 -12.28 -6.82 8.01
CA GLY A 61 -11.96 -6.91 9.44
C GLY A 61 -12.46 -5.72 10.24
N LYS A 62 -13.70 -5.27 9.98
CA LYS A 62 -14.27 -4.08 10.62
C LYS A 62 -14.87 -4.42 11.98
N PRO A 63 -14.96 -3.47 12.92
CA PRO A 63 -15.74 -3.62 14.14
C PRO A 63 -17.17 -4.10 13.84
N GLN A 64 -17.74 -4.92 14.71
CA GLN A 64 -19.09 -5.48 14.59
C GLN A 64 -19.92 -5.25 15.86
N GLY A 65 -21.23 -5.49 15.76
CA GLY A 65 -22.15 -5.50 16.91
C GLY A 65 -22.25 -4.14 17.63
N ASN A 66 -22.60 -4.19 18.92
CA ASN A 66 -22.76 -3.00 19.76
C ASN A 66 -21.46 -2.20 19.90
N PHE A 67 -20.32 -2.89 19.99
CA PHE A 67 -19.00 -2.27 20.05
C PHE A 67 -18.76 -1.33 18.86
N ARG A 68 -19.15 -1.73 17.64
CA ARG A 68 -19.05 -0.86 16.45
C ARG A 68 -19.84 0.44 16.62
N ILE A 69 -21.05 0.37 17.18
CA ILE A 69 -21.93 1.54 17.32
C ILE A 69 -21.27 2.54 18.27
N GLN A 70 -20.81 2.06 19.44
CA GLN A 70 -20.13 2.89 20.43
C GLN A 70 -18.82 3.48 19.87
N GLU A 71 -18.05 2.68 19.15
CA GLU A 71 -16.81 3.11 18.50
C GLU A 71 -17.06 4.16 17.41
N ASP A 72 -18.08 3.98 16.57
CA ASP A 72 -18.46 4.94 15.54
C ASP A 72 -18.97 6.27 16.16
N ILE A 73 -19.66 6.25 17.30
CA ILE A 73 -20.07 7.45 18.05
C ILE A 73 -18.82 8.17 18.56
N ARG A 74 -17.97 7.48 19.32
CA ARG A 74 -16.77 8.07 19.91
C ARG A 74 -15.81 8.64 18.87
N HIS A 75 -15.61 7.91 17.77
CA HIS A 75 -14.81 8.39 16.65
C HIS A 75 -15.37 9.67 16.04
N ARG A 76 -16.70 9.80 15.89
CA ARG A 76 -17.31 11.02 15.35
C ARG A 76 -17.12 12.20 16.29
N GLU A 77 -17.27 12.00 17.60
CA GLU A 77 -17.02 13.02 18.62
C GLU A 77 -15.58 13.55 18.52
N VAL A 78 -14.59 12.64 18.54
CA VAL A 78 -13.17 13.03 18.43
C VAL A 78 -12.90 13.71 17.08
N TYR A 79 -13.41 13.17 15.98
CA TYR A 79 -13.22 13.78 14.66
C TYR A 79 -13.82 15.19 14.57
N GLN A 80 -14.96 15.43 15.23
CA GLN A 80 -15.61 16.74 15.29
C GLN A 80 -14.86 17.73 16.18
N SER A 81 -14.19 17.27 17.25
CA SER A 81 -13.39 18.13 18.12
C SER A 81 -12.07 18.59 17.49
N LEU A 82 -11.55 17.87 16.50
CA LEU A 82 -10.36 18.29 15.76
C LEU A 82 -10.67 19.51 14.88
N THR A 83 -9.80 20.53 14.90
CA THR A 83 -9.97 21.73 14.06
C THR A 83 -9.16 21.61 12.78
N GLU A 84 -7.92 21.15 12.88
CA GLU A 84 -6.97 21.12 11.78
C GLU A 84 -7.26 19.97 10.79
N SER A 85 -7.18 20.30 9.50
CA SER A 85 -7.43 19.32 8.43
C SER A 85 -6.41 18.17 8.44
N GLU A 86 -5.16 18.48 8.82
CA GLU A 86 -4.08 17.50 8.94
C GLU A 86 -4.32 16.53 10.09
N GLU A 87 -4.72 17.02 11.27
CA GLU A 87 -5.05 16.17 12.42
C GLU A 87 -6.22 15.24 12.11
N LYS A 88 -7.25 15.74 11.42
CA LYS A 88 -8.38 14.92 10.95
C LYS A 88 -7.94 13.80 10.01
N LEU A 89 -7.03 14.10 9.08
CA LEU A 89 -6.48 13.11 8.17
C LEU A 89 -5.70 12.05 8.93
N GLN A 90 -4.81 12.46 9.84
CA GLN A 90 -3.99 11.55 10.62
C GLN A 90 -4.84 10.65 11.51
N PHE A 91 -5.82 11.24 12.21
CA PHE A 91 -6.73 10.49 13.07
C PHE A 91 -7.55 9.46 12.28
N PHE A 92 -8.07 9.87 11.12
CA PHE A 92 -8.78 8.95 10.23
C PHE A 92 -7.89 7.80 9.75
N ALA A 93 -6.67 8.10 9.30
CA ALA A 93 -5.71 7.09 8.84
C ALA A 93 -5.35 6.11 9.96
N ALA A 94 -4.99 6.65 11.14
CA ALA A 94 -4.63 5.89 12.33
C ALA A 94 -5.76 4.95 12.75
N ARG A 95 -7.01 5.41 12.77
CA ARG A 95 -8.17 4.55 13.03
C ARG A 95 -8.29 3.41 12.03
N GLN A 96 -8.21 3.69 10.73
CA GLN A 96 -8.33 2.62 9.73
C GLN A 96 -7.26 1.54 9.93
N ILE A 97 -6.04 1.94 10.28
CA ILE A 97 -4.92 1.03 10.53
C ILE A 97 -5.12 0.24 11.83
N ALA A 98 -5.46 0.92 12.93
CA ALA A 98 -5.71 0.32 14.25
C ALA A 98 -6.78 -0.78 14.19
N CYS A 99 -7.95 -0.47 13.64
CA CYS A 99 -9.04 -1.44 13.49
C CYS A 99 -8.62 -2.65 12.65
N ARG A 100 -7.79 -2.45 11.63
CA ARG A 100 -7.31 -3.53 10.76
C ARG A 100 -6.27 -4.41 11.45
N LEU A 101 -5.33 -3.82 12.20
CA LEU A 101 -4.36 -4.58 12.99
C LEU A 101 -5.09 -5.48 13.97
N LEU A 102 -5.96 -4.91 14.81
CA LEU A 102 -6.72 -5.65 15.81
C LEU A 102 -7.62 -6.72 15.18
N GLY A 103 -8.33 -6.40 14.09
CA GLY A 103 -9.19 -7.35 13.39
C GLY A 103 -8.47 -8.42 12.57
N SER A 104 -7.14 -8.31 12.39
CA SER A 104 -6.34 -9.26 11.60
C SER A 104 -5.46 -10.17 12.46
N ARG A 105 -5.22 -9.81 13.72
CA ARG A 105 -4.44 -10.61 14.68
C ARG A 105 -4.99 -12.04 14.81
N GLY A 106 -4.08 -13.00 14.83
CA GLY A 106 -4.40 -14.44 14.92
C GLY A 106 -5.00 -15.06 13.65
N TYR A 107 -5.35 -14.26 12.64
CA TYR A 107 -6.08 -14.73 11.46
C TYR A 107 -5.28 -14.58 10.16
N LEU A 108 -4.63 -13.43 9.94
CA LEU A 108 -3.83 -13.20 8.73
C LEU A 108 -2.37 -13.58 8.95
N CYS A 109 -1.75 -14.14 7.92
CA CYS A 109 -0.31 -14.20 7.80
C CYS A 109 0.26 -12.77 7.74
N GLN A 110 1.22 -12.46 8.62
CA GLN A 110 1.80 -11.13 8.70
C GLN A 110 2.58 -10.73 7.43
N LYS A 111 3.11 -11.71 6.70
CA LYS A 111 3.86 -11.49 5.45
C LYS A 111 2.96 -11.24 4.24
N CYS A 112 2.00 -12.13 3.95
CA CYS A 112 1.18 -12.06 2.73
C CYS A 112 -0.21 -11.45 2.93
N TRP A 113 -0.61 -11.21 4.17
CA TRP A 113 -1.94 -10.71 4.56
C TRP A 113 -3.10 -11.58 4.07
N ILE A 114 -2.86 -12.83 3.67
CA ILE A 114 -3.91 -13.83 3.43
C ILE A 114 -4.18 -14.54 4.76
N ALA A 115 -5.37 -15.13 4.91
CA ALA A 115 -5.65 -15.98 6.06
C ALA A 115 -4.56 -17.06 6.23
N MET A 116 -4.27 -17.47 7.46
CA MET A 116 -3.20 -18.44 7.75
C MET A 116 -3.38 -19.77 7.00
N GLU A 117 -4.60 -20.28 6.91
CA GLU A 117 -4.99 -21.44 6.08
C GLU A 117 -4.73 -21.23 4.58
N ASP A 118 -4.78 -19.97 4.16
CA ASP A 118 -4.52 -19.34 2.87
C ASP A 118 -3.08 -18.99 2.49
N CYS A 119 -2.13 -19.26 3.38
CA CYS A 119 -0.84 -18.60 3.29
C CYS A 119 -0.12 -18.94 1.97
N MET A 120 0.29 -17.91 1.23
CA MET A 120 0.97 -18.05 -0.05
C MET A 120 2.49 -17.87 0.00
N CYS A 121 3.05 -17.63 1.19
CA CYS A 121 4.45 -17.21 1.32
C CYS A 121 5.46 -18.23 0.80
N SER A 122 5.20 -19.54 0.93
CA SER A 122 6.08 -20.60 0.43
C SER A 122 6.10 -20.70 -1.09
N MET A 123 5.11 -20.12 -1.78
CA MET A 123 5.02 -20.11 -3.25
C MET A 123 5.72 -18.90 -3.89
N LEU A 124 6.13 -17.91 -3.08
CA LEU A 124 6.82 -16.73 -3.57
C LEU A 124 8.33 -16.97 -3.57
N VAL A 125 8.98 -16.61 -4.67
CA VAL A 125 10.44 -16.67 -4.81
C VAL A 125 11.00 -15.27 -4.55
N PRO A 126 11.75 -15.04 -3.45
CA PRO A 126 12.39 -13.77 -3.19
C PRO A 126 13.37 -13.39 -4.31
N CYS A 127 13.45 -12.09 -4.58
CA CYS A 127 14.34 -11.51 -5.57
C CYS A 127 15.44 -10.72 -4.87
N ILE A 128 16.71 -11.07 -5.15
CA ILE A 128 17.65 -10.17 -5.81
C ILE A 128 17.31 -8.68 -5.87
N PRO A 129 17.32 -7.82 -4.83
CA PRO A 129 16.93 -6.43 -5.03
C PRO A 129 17.96 -5.70 -5.89
N CYS A 130 17.52 -4.99 -6.94
CA CYS A 130 18.39 -4.07 -7.66
C CYS A 130 18.82 -2.96 -6.69
N MET A 131 20.11 -2.91 -6.34
CA MET A 131 20.63 -1.98 -5.33
C MET A 131 20.42 -0.50 -5.69
N LYS A 132 20.19 -0.20 -6.98
CA LYS A 132 19.97 1.14 -7.51
C LYS A 132 18.51 1.59 -7.49
N ILE A 133 17.53 0.72 -7.22
CA ILE A 133 16.10 1.05 -7.28
C ILE A 133 15.46 0.87 -5.90
N ARG A 134 14.65 1.85 -5.51
CA ARG A 134 13.77 1.78 -4.33
C ARG A 134 12.34 2.11 -4.71
N PHE A 135 11.43 1.19 -4.40
CA PHE A 135 9.99 1.41 -4.49
C PHE A 135 9.46 1.97 -3.17
N TRP A 136 8.63 3.00 -3.26
CA TRP A 136 7.82 3.52 -2.17
C TRP A 136 6.36 3.24 -2.48
N VAL A 137 5.79 2.28 -1.75
CA VAL A 137 4.36 1.95 -1.89
C VAL A 137 3.59 2.92 -1.01
N TYR A 138 3.15 4.03 -1.61
CA TYR A 138 2.36 5.04 -0.93
C TYR A 138 0.90 4.60 -0.87
N MET A 139 0.55 3.89 0.21
CA MET A 139 -0.68 3.12 0.34
C MET A 139 -1.76 3.88 1.09
N HIS A 140 -2.98 3.84 0.57
CA HIS A 140 -4.15 4.35 1.26
C HIS A 140 -4.47 3.50 2.51
N PRO A 141 -4.78 4.08 3.68
CA PRO A 141 -4.95 3.32 4.93
C PRO A 141 -6.12 2.31 4.91
N LYS A 142 -7.14 2.54 4.07
CA LYS A 142 -8.20 1.54 3.83
C LYS A 142 -7.74 0.29 3.09
N ASP A 143 -6.60 0.32 2.41
CA ASP A 143 -6.04 -0.80 1.64
C ASP A 143 -4.96 -1.57 2.40
N PHE A 144 -4.45 -1.02 3.52
CA PHE A 144 -3.62 -1.74 4.47
C PHE A 144 -4.27 -3.04 4.92
N LEU A 145 -3.49 -4.12 5.03
CA LEU A 145 -3.94 -5.49 5.36
C LEU A 145 -5.09 -6.03 4.50
N ARG A 146 -5.38 -5.46 3.31
CA ARG A 146 -6.33 -6.07 2.38
C ARG A 146 -5.70 -7.28 1.71
N GLN A 147 -6.42 -8.39 1.75
CA GLN A 147 -5.98 -9.67 1.18
C GLN A 147 -5.67 -9.57 -0.32
N ASN A 148 -6.36 -8.70 -1.07
CA ASN A 148 -6.16 -8.51 -2.51
C ASN A 148 -5.32 -7.28 -2.87
N ASN A 149 -4.75 -6.58 -1.88
CA ASN A 149 -3.80 -5.52 -2.17
C ASN A 149 -2.57 -6.13 -2.86
N THR A 150 -2.15 -5.57 -3.99
CA THR A 150 -1.01 -6.10 -4.75
C THR A 150 0.30 -5.40 -4.42
N GLY A 151 0.26 -4.16 -3.89
CA GLY A 151 1.46 -3.41 -3.51
C GLY A 151 2.35 -4.19 -2.54
N LYS A 152 1.74 -5.01 -1.68
CA LYS A 152 2.46 -5.90 -0.76
C LYS A 152 3.39 -6.91 -1.40
N LEU A 153 3.12 -7.32 -2.64
CA LEU A 153 3.99 -8.25 -3.36
C LEU A 153 5.41 -7.67 -3.54
N LEU A 154 5.54 -6.35 -3.63
CA LEU A 154 6.83 -5.70 -3.88
C LEU A 154 7.80 -5.93 -2.73
N TRP A 155 7.41 -5.73 -1.48
CA TRP A 155 8.30 -6.01 -0.35
C TRP A 155 8.35 -7.49 0.02
N GLN A 156 7.40 -8.31 -0.42
CA GLN A 156 7.51 -9.77 -0.30
C GLN A 156 8.55 -10.34 -1.26
N LEU A 157 8.72 -9.74 -2.44
CA LEU A 157 9.73 -10.14 -3.42
C LEU A 157 11.09 -9.49 -3.16
N PHE A 158 11.14 -8.16 -3.03
CA PHE A 158 12.38 -7.40 -2.97
C PHE A 158 12.83 -7.06 -1.53
N GLY A 159 12.02 -7.37 -0.52
CA GLY A 159 12.28 -6.99 0.86
C GLY A 159 11.95 -5.54 1.18
N VAL A 160 11.75 -5.24 2.47
CA VAL A 160 11.29 -3.93 2.97
C VAL A 160 12.27 -2.77 2.72
N GLN A 161 13.54 -3.09 2.47
CA GLN A 161 14.59 -2.11 2.18
C GLN A 161 14.55 -1.61 0.73
N ALA A 162 14.11 -2.47 -0.21
CA ALA A 162 13.98 -2.12 -1.62
C ALA A 162 12.55 -1.74 -2.01
N ALA A 163 11.56 -2.21 -1.27
CA ALA A 163 10.17 -1.75 -1.39
C ALA A 163 9.64 -1.38 0.00
N SER A 164 9.52 -0.09 0.27
CA SER A 164 9.13 0.43 1.58
C SER A 164 7.66 0.87 1.58
N LEU A 165 6.92 0.47 2.62
CA LEU A 165 5.52 0.87 2.83
C LEU A 165 5.45 2.28 3.44
N CYS A 166 4.77 3.20 2.76
CA CYS A 166 4.42 4.51 3.29
C CYS A 166 2.90 4.62 3.37
N LEU A 167 2.33 4.81 4.56
CA LEU A 167 0.87 4.89 4.73
C LEU A 167 0.42 6.35 4.62
N PHE A 168 -0.50 6.63 3.70
CA PHE A 168 -1.09 7.97 3.48
C PHE A 168 -1.76 8.48 4.76
N GLY A 169 -1.38 9.68 5.17
CA GLY A 169 -1.88 10.31 6.40
C GLY A 169 -1.23 9.79 7.68
N ILE A 170 -0.13 9.04 7.60
CA ILE A 170 0.70 8.71 8.77
C ILE A 170 1.99 9.52 8.69
N HIS A 171 2.10 10.53 9.57
CA HIS A 171 3.17 11.52 9.54
C HIS A 171 4.56 10.87 9.59
N GLU A 172 4.78 9.91 10.48
CA GLU A 172 6.08 9.25 10.65
C GLU A 172 6.51 8.48 9.39
N HIS A 173 5.56 7.88 8.67
CA HIS A 173 5.86 7.19 7.41
C HIS A 173 6.20 8.18 6.31
N GLU A 174 5.43 9.26 6.21
CA GLU A 174 5.65 10.29 5.20
C GLU A 174 6.99 10.99 5.42
N GLU A 175 7.36 11.33 6.66
CA GLU A 175 8.67 11.92 6.94
C GLU A 175 9.82 10.98 6.60
N ILE A 176 9.75 9.69 6.96
CA ILE A 176 10.79 8.71 6.56
C ILE A 176 10.96 8.67 5.03
N MET A 177 9.85 8.73 4.29
CA MET A 177 9.88 8.77 2.82
C MET A 177 10.48 10.07 2.29
N TRP A 178 10.06 11.21 2.82
CA TRP A 178 10.54 12.53 2.39
C TRP A 178 11.99 12.80 2.79
N ASP A 179 12.46 12.28 3.93
CA ASP A 179 13.88 12.28 4.31
C ASP A 179 14.73 11.52 3.28
N ALA A 180 14.27 10.35 2.85
CA ALA A 180 14.96 9.60 1.81
C ALA A 180 14.97 10.35 0.47
N PHE A 181 13.91 11.08 0.15
CA PHE A 181 13.87 11.92 -1.05
C PHE A 181 14.80 13.13 -0.97
N ARG A 182 14.86 13.80 0.18
CA ARG A 182 15.80 14.90 0.44
C ARG A 182 17.25 14.42 0.30
N ALA A 183 17.57 13.27 0.90
CA ALA A 183 18.90 12.67 0.84
C ALA A 183 19.29 12.22 -0.58
N ALA A 184 18.35 11.72 -1.38
CA ALA A 184 18.63 11.32 -2.76
C ALA A 184 18.71 12.52 -3.73
N GLY A 185 17.96 13.59 -3.46
CA GLY A 185 17.80 14.74 -4.33
C GLY A 185 16.68 14.56 -5.37
N ARG A 186 16.02 15.67 -5.74
CA ARG A 186 14.80 15.70 -6.57
C ARG A 186 14.91 14.92 -7.90
N ARG A 187 16.10 14.89 -8.51
CA ARG A 187 16.34 14.24 -9.82
C ARG A 187 16.22 12.71 -9.75
N LEU A 188 16.30 12.14 -8.54
CA LEU A 188 16.23 10.71 -8.30
C LEU A 188 14.89 10.28 -7.68
N VAL A 189 13.85 11.11 -7.77
CA VAL A 189 12.51 10.82 -7.24
C VAL A 189 11.50 10.91 -8.39
N TRP A 190 10.75 9.85 -8.62
CA TRP A 190 9.82 9.73 -9.75
C TRP A 190 8.49 9.14 -9.29
N PHE A 191 7.38 9.71 -9.77
CA PHE A 191 6.04 9.29 -9.37
C PHE A 191 5.41 8.47 -10.48
N LEU A 192 5.07 7.20 -10.20
CA LEU A 192 4.35 6.37 -11.16
C LEU A 192 2.86 6.65 -11.06
N TYR A 193 2.41 7.65 -11.82
CA TYR A 193 1.01 8.07 -11.82
C TYR A 193 0.65 8.75 -13.15
N PRO A 194 -0.31 8.20 -13.92
CA PRO A 194 -0.50 8.60 -15.31
C PRO A 194 -1.12 9.99 -15.45
N ASN A 195 -0.77 10.65 -16.56
CA ASN A 195 -1.48 11.81 -17.11
C ASN A 195 -1.63 13.01 -16.16
N GLN A 196 -0.66 13.22 -15.26
CA GLN A 196 -0.68 14.37 -14.35
C GLN A 196 0.23 15.54 -14.77
N ASN A 197 1.11 15.31 -15.74
CA ASN A 197 1.97 16.37 -16.27
C ASN A 197 1.38 16.90 -17.57
N THR A 198 1.58 18.20 -17.82
CA THR A 198 1.25 18.84 -19.11
C THR A 198 1.97 18.17 -20.27
N SER A 199 3.21 17.71 -20.05
CA SER A 199 3.97 16.83 -20.93
C SER A 199 4.22 15.49 -20.23
N PRO A 200 3.59 14.38 -20.70
CA PRO A 200 3.81 13.06 -20.10
C PRO A 200 5.28 12.68 -20.16
N LYS A 201 5.88 12.35 -19.01
CA LYS A 201 7.24 11.80 -18.97
C LYS A 201 7.16 10.28 -19.07
N SER A 202 8.19 9.71 -19.66
CA SER A 202 8.42 8.28 -19.83
C SER A 202 9.67 7.86 -19.06
N VAL A 203 9.94 6.56 -19.03
CA VAL A 203 11.18 6.03 -18.44
C VAL A 203 12.43 6.58 -19.13
N LYS A 204 12.35 6.95 -20.41
CA LYS A 204 13.48 7.54 -21.16
C LYS A 204 13.91 8.87 -20.55
N ASP A 205 12.97 9.66 -20.04
CA ASP A 205 13.21 11.01 -19.50
C ASP A 205 13.94 11.00 -18.15
N ILE A 206 14.03 9.85 -17.49
CA ILE A 206 14.76 9.68 -16.23
C ILE A 206 16.24 10.03 -16.43
N PHE A 207 16.84 9.50 -17.50
CA PHE A 207 18.28 9.60 -17.72
C PHE A 207 18.67 10.79 -18.60
N PHE A 208 17.77 11.33 -19.43
CA PHE A 208 18.02 12.60 -20.14
C PHE A 208 18.19 13.79 -19.18
N ASN A 209 17.43 13.83 -18.09
CA ASN A 209 17.56 14.87 -17.06
C ASN A 209 18.72 14.61 -16.08
N SER A 210 19.39 13.47 -16.19
CA SER A 210 20.51 13.06 -15.35
C SER A 210 21.87 13.52 -15.90
N SER A 211 21.92 14.39 -16.91
CA SER A 211 23.18 14.86 -17.51
C SER A 211 24.16 15.28 -16.41
N LEU A 212 25.30 14.59 -16.43
CA LEU A 212 26.21 14.29 -15.34
C LEU A 212 27.12 15.48 -15.01
N THR A 213 26.64 16.42 -14.20
CA THR A 213 27.50 17.29 -13.39
C THR A 213 26.72 17.76 -12.17
N ASP A 214 26.64 16.92 -11.14
CA ASP A 214 26.50 17.47 -9.78
C ASP A 214 27.85 18.13 -9.42
N PRO A 215 27.88 19.39 -8.97
CA PRO A 215 29.11 20.07 -8.53
C PRO A 215 29.71 19.44 -7.27
N GLU A 216 28.93 18.64 -6.56
CA GLU A 216 29.30 17.94 -5.35
C GLU A 216 29.75 16.53 -5.75
N GLY A 217 31.04 16.23 -5.61
CA GLY A 217 31.73 15.03 -6.14
C GLY A 217 31.29 13.67 -5.59
N GLU A 218 30.01 13.47 -5.27
CA GLU A 218 29.44 12.17 -4.94
C GLU A 218 29.25 11.33 -6.22
N LYS A 219 29.94 10.19 -6.27
CA LYS A 219 29.77 9.23 -7.37
C LYS A 219 28.32 8.76 -7.42
N MET A 220 27.66 8.98 -8.56
CA MET A 220 26.29 8.54 -8.87
C MET A 220 26.05 7.05 -8.57
N ASP A 221 27.10 6.23 -8.53
CA ASP A 221 27.03 4.79 -8.23
C ASP A 221 26.47 4.42 -6.85
N GLN A 222 26.38 5.37 -5.90
CA GLN A 222 25.82 5.11 -4.57
C GLN A 222 24.36 5.59 -4.38
N LYS A 223 23.83 6.44 -5.26
CA LYS A 223 22.49 7.01 -5.08
C LYS A 223 21.40 6.11 -5.67
N LYS A 224 20.27 5.99 -4.94
CA LYS A 224 19.12 5.16 -5.33
C LYS A 224 18.08 5.97 -6.10
N LEU A 225 17.57 5.42 -7.20
CA LEU A 225 16.37 5.88 -7.89
C LEU A 225 15.13 5.50 -7.07
N ASN A 226 14.38 6.50 -6.64
CA ASN A 226 13.16 6.33 -5.85
C ASN A 226 11.95 6.42 -6.77
N PHE A 227 11.13 5.37 -6.80
CA PHE A 227 9.85 5.34 -7.50
C PHE A 227 8.71 5.30 -6.49
N VAL A 228 7.81 6.27 -6.58
CA VAL A 228 6.61 6.37 -5.74
C VAL A 228 5.43 5.78 -6.47
N LEU A 229 4.87 4.70 -5.93
CA LEU A 229 3.68 4.05 -6.47
C LEU A 229 2.49 4.39 -5.57
N ILE A 230 1.49 5.07 -6.13
CA ILE A 230 0.27 5.45 -5.40
C ILE A 230 -0.68 4.25 -5.36
N ASP A 231 -0.78 3.62 -4.19
CA ASP A 231 -1.53 2.38 -3.99
C ASP A 231 -2.87 2.66 -3.28
N GLY A 232 -3.90 2.88 -4.08
CA GLY A 232 -5.26 3.11 -3.63
C GLY A 232 -6.27 2.87 -4.74
N THR A 233 -7.55 3.13 -4.47
CA THR A 233 -8.52 3.25 -5.57
C THR A 233 -8.22 4.49 -6.42
N TRP A 234 -8.62 4.49 -7.69
CA TRP A 234 -8.51 5.67 -8.57
C TRP A 234 -9.14 6.94 -7.98
N SER A 235 -10.21 6.80 -7.20
CA SER A 235 -10.82 7.93 -6.49
C SER A 235 -9.94 8.47 -5.37
N ASN A 236 -9.26 7.59 -4.63
CA ASN A 236 -8.42 7.98 -3.50
C ASN A 236 -7.04 8.47 -3.96
N SER A 237 -6.51 7.90 -5.05
CA SER A 237 -5.19 8.24 -5.59
C SER A 237 -5.08 9.72 -5.98
N ALA A 238 -6.17 10.36 -6.39
CA ALA A 238 -6.19 11.79 -6.71
C ALA A 238 -5.91 12.67 -5.47
N ALA A 239 -6.50 12.34 -4.31
CA ALA A 239 -6.24 13.07 -3.07
C ALA A 239 -4.81 12.81 -2.56
N MET A 240 -4.35 11.56 -2.65
CA MET A 240 -2.98 11.17 -2.30
C MET A 240 -1.96 11.90 -3.17
N TYR A 241 -2.18 11.96 -4.48
CA TYR A 241 -1.32 12.67 -5.41
C TYR A 241 -1.29 14.18 -5.13
N ARG A 242 -2.44 14.80 -4.83
CA ARG A 242 -2.51 16.22 -4.48
C ARG A 242 -1.63 16.55 -3.28
N ARG A 243 -1.68 15.73 -2.22
CA ARG A 243 -0.81 15.88 -1.06
C ARG A 243 0.68 15.75 -1.41
N LEU A 244 1.03 14.76 -2.23
CA LEU A 244 2.42 14.60 -2.71
C LEU A 244 2.88 15.82 -3.51
N LYS A 245 2.00 16.38 -4.35
CA LYS A 245 2.25 17.60 -5.12
C LYS A 245 2.45 18.83 -4.23
N GLU A 246 1.59 19.03 -3.24
CA GLU A 246 1.73 20.12 -2.26
C GLU A 246 3.05 20.01 -1.49
N ARG A 247 3.41 18.79 -1.03
CA ARG A 247 4.66 18.54 -0.33
C ARG A 247 5.89 18.66 -1.25
N TRP A 248 5.78 18.28 -2.52
CA TRP A 248 6.81 18.49 -3.54
C TRP A 248 7.09 19.99 -3.72
N ALA A 249 6.03 20.79 -3.91
CA ALA A 249 6.14 22.23 -4.04
C ALA A 249 6.73 22.89 -2.79
N ALA A 250 6.33 22.46 -1.60
CA ALA A 250 6.90 22.95 -0.34
C ALA A 250 8.39 22.58 -0.17
N THR A 251 8.82 21.42 -0.71
CA THR A 251 10.20 20.92 -0.53
C THR A 251 11.17 21.50 -1.56
N TRP A 252 10.74 21.70 -2.82
CA TRP A 252 11.62 22.09 -3.92
C TRP A 252 11.19 23.34 -4.70
N GLY A 253 10.09 23.99 -4.33
CA GLY A 253 9.60 25.21 -4.99
C GLY A 253 9.01 24.99 -6.39
N GLU A 254 8.88 23.73 -6.83
CA GLU A 254 8.32 23.37 -8.14
C GLU A 254 6.86 22.96 -8.02
N LYS A 255 6.02 23.40 -8.97
CA LYS A 255 4.59 23.14 -8.91
C LYS A 255 4.23 21.67 -9.09
N ASP A 256 4.93 20.96 -9.97
CA ASP A 256 4.52 19.63 -10.45
C ASP A 256 5.63 18.59 -10.23
N PRO A 257 5.34 17.48 -9.50
CA PRO A 257 6.30 16.39 -9.35
C PRO A 257 6.51 15.64 -10.67
N PRO A 258 7.69 15.02 -10.88
CA PRO A 258 8.00 14.29 -12.11
C PRO A 258 7.22 12.97 -12.18
N CYS A 259 6.03 13.02 -12.77
CA CYS A 259 5.21 11.83 -13.00
C CYS A 259 5.60 11.08 -14.29
N ILE A 260 5.68 9.75 -14.20
CA ILE A 260 5.92 8.85 -15.33
C ILE A 260 4.61 8.17 -15.73
N SER A 261 4.33 8.18 -17.02
CA SER A 261 3.34 7.33 -17.68
C SER A 261 4.07 6.19 -18.39
N LEU A 262 3.59 4.96 -18.23
CA LEU A 262 4.10 3.79 -18.95
C LEU A 262 3.49 3.72 -20.35
N SER A 263 4.30 3.32 -21.32
CA SER A 263 3.96 3.21 -22.74
C SER A 263 3.00 2.06 -23.06
N SER A 264 3.10 0.95 -22.33
CA SER A 264 2.18 -0.17 -22.43
C SER A 264 1.94 -0.81 -21.08
N THR A 265 0.76 -0.63 -20.51
CA THR A 265 0.28 -1.45 -19.39
C THR A 265 -0.63 -2.53 -19.94
N GLY A 266 -0.11 -3.77 -19.99
CA GLY A 266 -0.97 -4.93 -20.23
C GLY A 266 -2.01 -5.07 -19.12
N ALA A 267 -3.15 -5.69 -19.44
CA ALA A 267 -4.13 -6.01 -18.41
C ALA A 267 -3.53 -6.99 -17.39
N SER A 268 -3.37 -6.55 -16.14
CA SER A 268 -2.93 -7.43 -15.06
C SER A 268 -3.86 -8.62 -14.91
N VAL A 269 -3.32 -9.81 -14.63
CA VAL A 269 -4.07 -11.04 -14.28
C VAL A 269 -5.09 -10.82 -13.15
N MET A 270 -4.86 -9.82 -12.29
CA MET A 270 -5.77 -9.44 -11.22
C MET A 270 -7.09 -8.84 -11.71
N HIS A 271 -7.19 -8.42 -12.98
CA HIS A 271 -8.46 -8.04 -13.62
C HIS A 271 -9.52 -9.13 -13.51
N LYS A 272 -9.11 -10.42 -13.52
CA LYS A 272 -9.99 -11.58 -13.36
C LYS A 272 -10.78 -11.53 -12.04
N LEU A 273 -10.18 -10.99 -10.97
CA LEU A 273 -10.84 -10.85 -9.66
C LEU A 273 -11.39 -9.44 -9.40
N ARG A 274 -10.77 -8.43 -10.01
CA ARG A 274 -11.13 -7.02 -9.81
C ARG A 274 -10.99 -6.28 -11.15
N PRO A 275 -12.09 -6.18 -11.93
CA PRO A 275 -12.11 -5.37 -13.14
C PRO A 275 -11.65 -3.95 -12.82
N GLN A 276 -10.70 -3.44 -13.59
CA GLN A 276 -10.27 -2.05 -13.49
C GLN A 276 -11.12 -1.19 -14.44
N PRO A 277 -11.18 0.13 -14.21
CA PRO A 277 -12.04 1.02 -14.98
C PRO A 277 -11.58 1.25 -16.44
N GLY A 278 -10.38 0.78 -16.80
CA GLY A 278 -9.77 0.98 -18.12
C GLY A 278 -8.52 0.13 -18.28
N TRP A 279 -8.05 -0.01 -19.52
CA TRP A 279 -6.86 -0.79 -19.86
C TRP A 279 -5.55 -0.12 -19.41
N ASP A 280 -5.54 1.21 -19.36
CA ASP A 280 -4.47 2.05 -18.81
C ASP A 280 -4.37 1.98 -17.28
N ARG A 281 -5.37 1.37 -16.64
CA ARG A 281 -5.52 1.30 -15.19
C ARG A 281 -5.14 -0.07 -14.69
N THR A 282 -3.91 -0.22 -14.22
CA THR A 282 -3.40 -1.50 -13.68
C THR A 282 -3.25 -1.46 -12.16
N CYS A 283 -3.02 -2.63 -11.55
CA CYS A 283 -2.76 -2.70 -10.11
C CYS A 283 -1.30 -2.37 -9.78
N THR A 284 -1.01 -1.93 -8.55
CA THR A 284 0.30 -1.42 -8.12
C THR A 284 1.48 -2.34 -8.47
N ALA A 285 1.37 -3.65 -8.25
CA ALA A 285 2.45 -4.57 -8.61
C ALA A 285 2.64 -4.69 -10.12
N ALA A 286 1.57 -4.73 -10.91
CA ALA A 286 1.69 -4.77 -12.37
C ALA A 286 2.25 -3.45 -12.92
N ALA A 287 1.95 -2.31 -12.30
CA ALA A 287 2.58 -1.03 -12.63
C ALA A 287 4.09 -1.07 -12.35
N ALA A 288 4.52 -1.65 -11.21
CA ALA A 288 5.93 -1.86 -10.92
C ALA A 288 6.61 -2.81 -11.92
N GLY A 289 5.94 -3.90 -12.30
CA GLY A 289 6.42 -4.83 -13.33
C GLY A 289 6.63 -4.13 -14.67
N GLY A 290 5.64 -3.37 -15.15
CA GLY A 290 5.78 -2.58 -16.38
C GLY A 290 6.90 -1.56 -16.33
N LEU A 291 7.07 -0.86 -15.18
CA LEU A 291 8.18 0.05 -14.96
C LEU A 291 9.55 -0.66 -15.05
N LEU A 292 9.69 -1.83 -14.42
CA LEU A 292 10.92 -2.63 -14.48
C LEU A 292 11.23 -3.09 -15.92
N SER A 293 10.21 -3.53 -16.67
CA SER A 293 10.35 -3.90 -18.07
C SER A 293 10.80 -2.71 -18.93
N GLU A 294 10.23 -1.53 -18.75
CA GLU A 294 10.67 -0.33 -19.49
C GLU A 294 12.08 0.11 -19.10
N LEU A 295 12.43 0.04 -17.81
CA LEU A 295 13.78 0.37 -17.31
C LEU A 295 14.84 -0.59 -17.84
N HIS A 296 14.51 -1.87 -18.05
CA HIS A 296 15.44 -2.85 -18.59
C HIS A 296 16.00 -2.43 -19.97
N HIS A 297 15.19 -1.77 -20.79
CA HIS A 297 15.60 -1.30 -22.11
C HIS A 297 16.54 -0.10 -22.07
N HIS A 298 16.78 0.48 -20.89
CA HIS A 298 17.72 1.58 -20.75
C HIS A 298 19.17 1.06 -20.66
N PRO A 299 20.13 1.55 -21.47
CA PRO A 299 21.49 1.01 -21.53
C PRO A 299 22.21 0.92 -20.19
N VAL A 300 21.98 1.88 -19.29
CA VAL A 300 22.60 1.94 -17.95
C VAL A 300 22.07 0.85 -16.99
N LEU A 301 20.83 0.40 -17.21
CA LEU A 301 20.13 -0.53 -16.31
C LEU A 301 19.97 -1.94 -16.90
N GLN A 302 20.25 -2.12 -18.20
CA GLN A 302 20.08 -3.40 -18.89
C GLN A 302 20.82 -4.56 -18.20
N SER A 303 22.02 -4.32 -17.67
CA SER A 303 22.84 -5.31 -16.96
C SER A 303 22.30 -5.76 -15.60
N HIS A 304 21.23 -5.12 -15.09
CA HIS A 304 20.70 -5.39 -13.74
C HIS A 304 19.57 -6.43 -13.72
N GLY A 305 19.25 -7.08 -14.86
CA GLY A 305 18.25 -8.16 -14.92
C GLY A 305 16.83 -7.73 -14.53
N LEU A 306 16.48 -6.46 -14.83
CA LEU A 306 15.17 -5.89 -14.46
C LEU A 306 13.99 -6.56 -15.16
N ASP A 307 14.20 -7.15 -16.34
CA ASP A 307 13.25 -8.00 -17.06
C ASP A 307 12.85 -9.23 -16.22
N LYS A 308 13.82 -9.91 -15.62
CA LYS A 308 13.56 -11.04 -14.72
C LYS A 308 12.84 -10.59 -13.45
N HIS A 309 13.15 -9.40 -12.94
CA HIS A 309 12.40 -8.83 -11.82
C HIS A 309 10.94 -8.53 -12.19
N ALA A 310 10.68 -8.04 -13.40
CA ALA A 310 9.33 -7.84 -13.90
C ALA A 310 8.57 -9.17 -13.99
N GLU A 311 9.19 -10.22 -14.58
CA GLU A 311 8.62 -11.56 -14.66
C GLU A 311 8.29 -12.13 -13.27
N ASN A 312 9.19 -11.96 -12.29
CA ASN A 312 8.94 -12.41 -10.92
C ASN A 312 7.75 -11.68 -10.27
N VAL A 313 7.52 -10.41 -10.59
CA VAL A 313 6.35 -9.67 -10.14
C VAL A 313 5.06 -10.21 -10.76
N GLU A 314 5.08 -10.57 -12.05
CA GLU A 314 3.95 -11.21 -12.74
C GLU A 314 3.65 -12.60 -12.15
N ASN A 315 4.68 -13.43 -11.94
CA ASN A 315 4.55 -14.73 -11.28
C ASN A 315 3.94 -14.62 -9.87
N ALA A 316 4.33 -13.59 -9.11
CA ALA A 316 3.77 -13.33 -7.79
C ALA A 316 2.29 -12.90 -7.84
N LEU A 317 1.88 -12.15 -8.87
CA LEU A 317 0.48 -11.83 -9.12
C LEU A 317 -0.34 -13.08 -9.40
N ASP A 318 0.19 -14.03 -10.16
CA ASP A 318 -0.47 -15.32 -10.40
C ASP A 318 -0.60 -16.16 -9.13
N VAL A 319 0.43 -16.19 -8.28
CA VAL A 319 0.38 -16.85 -6.97
C VAL A 319 -0.71 -16.23 -6.08
N LEU A 320 -0.80 -14.90 -6.03
CA LEU A 320 -1.84 -14.19 -5.29
C LEU A 320 -3.24 -14.49 -5.85
N LEU A 321 -3.39 -14.45 -7.17
CA LEU A 321 -4.64 -14.77 -7.85
C LEU A 321 -5.10 -16.20 -7.52
N LYS A 322 -4.22 -17.19 -7.61
CA LYS A 322 -4.51 -18.59 -7.27
C LYS A 322 -4.96 -18.73 -5.82
N SER A 323 -4.25 -18.10 -4.89
CA SER A 323 -4.55 -18.16 -3.44
C SER A 323 -5.92 -17.53 -3.12
N LEU A 324 -6.21 -16.36 -3.70
CA LEU A 324 -7.50 -15.69 -3.53
C LEU A 324 -8.65 -16.48 -4.18
N THR A 325 -8.40 -17.11 -5.33
CA THR A 325 -9.40 -17.92 -6.04
C THR A 325 -9.73 -19.19 -5.25
N ALA A 326 -8.71 -19.92 -4.78
CA ALA A 326 -8.89 -21.08 -3.91
C ALA A 326 -9.70 -20.72 -2.66
N ARG A 327 -9.36 -19.59 -2.02
CA ARG A 327 -10.12 -19.06 -0.88
C ARG A 327 -11.59 -18.83 -1.20
N ARG A 328 -11.88 -18.19 -2.34
CA ARG A 328 -13.27 -17.90 -2.75
C ARG A 328 -14.06 -19.20 -2.92
N LEU A 329 -13.48 -20.19 -3.59
CA LEU A 329 -14.09 -21.51 -3.79
C LEU A 329 -14.38 -22.20 -2.46
N ARG A 330 -13.40 -22.26 -1.54
CA ARG A 330 -13.62 -22.86 -0.20
C ARG A 330 -14.72 -22.16 0.59
N MET A 331 -14.86 -20.84 0.43
CA MET A 331 -15.91 -20.06 1.08
C MET A 331 -17.28 -20.13 0.36
N GLY A 332 -17.42 -20.99 -0.67
CA GLY A 332 -18.65 -21.11 -1.46
C GLY A 332 -18.97 -19.85 -2.28
N ARG A 333 -17.98 -19.02 -2.61
CA ARG A 333 -18.16 -17.78 -3.36
C ARG A 333 -17.80 -17.99 -4.83
N SER A 334 -18.64 -17.45 -5.72
CA SER A 334 -18.35 -17.48 -7.16
C SER A 334 -17.00 -16.84 -7.49
N ILE A 335 -16.26 -17.49 -8.38
CA ILE A 335 -15.03 -16.97 -9.01
C ILE A 335 -15.34 -15.99 -10.14
N ASN A 336 -16.49 -16.16 -10.79
CA ASN A 336 -17.00 -15.23 -11.79
C ASN A 336 -17.84 -14.17 -11.09
N ARG A 337 -17.52 -12.89 -11.29
CA ARG A 337 -18.45 -11.82 -10.95
C ARG A 337 -19.52 -11.84 -12.04
N LYS A 338 -20.79 -12.16 -11.71
CA LYS A 338 -21.90 -11.89 -12.65
C LYS A 338 -21.75 -10.42 -13.05
N GLU A 339 -21.69 -10.15 -14.35
CA GLU A 339 -21.73 -8.78 -14.85
C GLU A 339 -22.86 -8.08 -14.11
N ARG A 340 -22.55 -6.98 -13.43
CA ARG A 340 -23.62 -6.09 -12.99
C ARG A 340 -24.24 -5.62 -14.29
N HIS A 341 -25.40 -6.17 -14.64
CA HIS A 341 -26.23 -5.59 -15.69
C HIS A 341 -26.36 -4.11 -15.36
N ASN A 342 -25.78 -3.27 -16.21
CA ASN A 342 -26.13 -1.87 -16.28
C ASN A 342 -27.57 -1.85 -16.82
N ASN A 343 -28.54 -2.04 -15.92
CA ASN A 343 -29.89 -1.52 -16.18
C ASN A 343 -29.79 0.00 -16.00
N CYS A 344 -29.20 0.65 -16.99
CA CYS A 344 -29.44 2.05 -17.26
C CYS A 344 -30.79 2.11 -17.97
N ILE A 345 -31.83 2.49 -17.24
CA ILE A 345 -32.96 3.24 -17.78
C ILE A 345 -32.72 4.69 -17.38
#